data_AF-A0A3M1AG48-F1
#
_entry.id   AF-A0A3M1AG48-F1
#
_cell.length_a   1.000
_cell.length_b   1.000
_cell.length_c   1.000
_cell.angle_alpha   90.00
_cell.angle_beta   90.00
_cell.angle_gamma   90.00
#
_symmetry.space_group_name_H-M   'P 1'
#
loop_
_entity.id
_entity.type
_entity.pdbx_description
1 polymer ?
#
loop_
_entity_poly.entity_id
_entity_poly.type
_entity_poly.pdbx_seq_one_letter_code
_entity_poly.pdbx_strand_id
1 'polypeptide(L)' 'MTELLYQTDSYLRECEASVVETTENGVILDRTVFYPGGGGQPA' A
#
# COMPACT_ATOMS: atom_id res chain seq x y z
N MET A 1 -3.81 7.71 -8.59
CA MET A 1 -2.48 7.20 -8.21
C MET A 1 -2.52 6.91 -6.73
N THR A 2 -2.09 5.72 -6.29
CA THR A 2 -2.11 5.34 -4.86
C THR A 2 -0.98 6.05 -4.11
N GLU A 3 -1.27 6.62 -2.94
CA GLU A 3 -0.28 7.22 -2.06
C GLU A 3 0.49 6.14 -1.29
N LEU A 4 1.83 6.22 -1.32
CA LEU A 4 2.73 5.18 -0.81
C LEU A 4 3.35 5.61 0.53
N LEU A 5 2.59 5.39 1.62
CA LEU A 5 2.93 5.91 2.95
C LEU A 5 4.25 5.35 3.50
N TYR A 6 4.62 4.13 3.09
CA TYR A 6 5.89 3.49 3.48
C TYR A 6 7.15 4.26 3.02
N GLN A 7 7.04 5.12 2.00
CA GLN A 7 8.18 5.94 1.53
C GLN A 7 8.44 7.16 2.41
N THR A 8 7.42 7.67 3.08
CA THR A 8 7.50 8.89 3.91
C THR A 8 7.61 8.56 5.39
N ASP A 9 7.02 7.45 5.83
CA ASP A 9 7.14 6.94 7.19
C ASP A 9 7.18 5.41 7.19
N SER A 10 8.40 4.87 7.30
CA SER A 10 8.62 3.42 7.29
C SER A 10 8.25 2.72 8.60
N TYR A 11 7.89 3.47 9.66
CA TYR A 11 7.46 2.92 10.93
C TYR A 11 5.94 2.90 11.10
N LEU A 12 5.20 3.54 10.19
CA LEU A 12 3.74 3.54 10.18
C LEU A 12 3.21 2.13 9.88
N ARG A 13 2.42 1.58 10.80
CA ARG A 13 1.93 0.19 10.74
C ARG A 13 0.49 0.07 10.25
N GLU A 14 -0.30 1.13 10.39
CA GLU A 14 -1.73 1.14 10.13
C GLU A 14 -2.12 2.47 9.48
N CYS A 15 -3.10 2.43 8.57
CA CYS A 15 -3.68 3.62 7.97
C CYS A 15 -5.15 3.38 7.60
N GLU A 16 -5.97 4.43 7.66
CA GLU A 16 -7.28 4.43 7.01
C GLU A 16 -7.11 4.63 5.50
N ALA A 17 -7.84 3.85 4.70
CA ALA A 17 -7.82 3.93 3.26
C ALA A 17 -9.20 3.62 2.68
N SER A 18 -9.49 4.17 1.50
CA SER A 18 -10.70 3.88 0.74
C SER A 18 -10.41 2.91 -0.40
N VAL A 19 -11.29 1.94 -0.61
CA VAL A 19 -11.27 1.10 -1.81
C VAL A 19 -11.75 1.94 -2.99
N VAL A 20 -10.87 2.11 -3.98
CA VAL A 20 -11.17 2.88 -5.19
C VAL A 20 -11.58 1.97 -6.35
N GLU A 21 -11.17 0.71 -6.33
CA GLU A 21 -11.52 -0.29 -7.34
C GLU A 21 -11.45 -1.70 -6.76
N THR A 22 -12.28 -2.60 -7.28
CA THR A 22 -12.25 -4.04 -7.00
C THR A 22 -11.94 -4.80 -8.28
N THR A 23 -11.03 -5.77 -8.20
CA THR A 23 -10.67 -6.68 -9.28
C THR A 23 -11.00 -8.11 -8.88
N GLU A 24 -10.91 -9.06 -9.80
CA GLU A 24 -11.10 -10.49 -9.47
C GLU A 24 -10.09 -11.01 -8.44
N ASN A 25 -8.91 -10.40 -8.34
CA ASN A 25 -7.80 -10.88 -7.51
C ASN A 25 -7.52 -10.01 -6.28
N GLY A 26 -8.29 -8.94 -6.04
CA GLY A 26 -8.06 -8.04 -4.92
C GLY A 26 -8.64 -6.64 -5.11
N VAL A 27 -8.16 -5.70 -4.29
CA VAL A 27 -8.66 -4.31 -4.24
C VAL A 27 -7.54 -3.31 -4.50
N ILE A 28 -7.91 -2.16 -5.04
CA ILE A 28 -7.02 -1.00 -5.19
C ILE A 28 -7.44 0.04 -4.16
N LEU A 29 -6.46 0.58 -3.43
CA LEU A 29 -6.66 1.59 -2.39
C LEU A 29 -6.15 2.97 -2.85
N ASP A 30 -6.71 4.03 -2.28
CA ASP A 30 -6.22 5.40 -2.48
C ASP A 30 -4.84 5.62 -1.83
N ARG A 31 -4.56 4.92 -0.72
CA ARG A 31 -3.27 4.94 0.00
C ARG A 31 -2.95 3.60 0.66
N THR A 32 -1.67 3.36 0.97
CA THR A 32 -1.26 2.09 1.59
C THR A 32 0.04 2.19 2.40
N VAL A 33 0.10 1.44 3.50
CA VAL A 33 1.33 1.12 4.24
C VAL A 33 2.03 -0.14 3.71
N PHE A 34 1.36 -0.93 2.86
CA PHE A 34 1.90 -2.15 2.31
C PHE A 34 2.94 -1.87 1.23
N TYR A 35 4.15 -2.40 1.44
CA TYR A 35 5.20 -2.41 0.42
C TYR A 35 4.99 -3.61 -0.52
N PRO A 36 4.87 -3.41 -1.85
CA PRO A 36 4.62 -4.51 -2.79
C PRO A 36 5.82 -5.46 -3.01
N GLY A 37 6.94 -5.25 -2.31
CA GLY A 37 8.18 -6.00 -2.49
C GLY A 37 9.08 -5.45 -3.59
N GLY A 38 10.29 -6.02 -3.72
CA GLY A 38 11.28 -5.67 -4.76
C GLY A 38 12.54 -5.00 -4.22
N GLY A 39 13.61 -4.99 -5.01
CA GLY A 39 14.90 -4.38 -4.61
C GLY A 39 15.72 -5.17 -3.59
N GLY A 40 15.41 -6.46 -3.38
CA GLY A 40 16.08 -7.30 -2.38
C GLY A 40 15.53 -7.18 -0.96
N GLN A 41 14.52 -6.32 -0.75
CA GLN A 41 13.78 -6.28 0.51
C GLN A 41 12.79 -7.46 0.59
N PRO A 42 12.74 -8.17 1.72
CA PRO A 42 11.69 -9.13 2.00
C PRO A 42 10.32 -8.44 2.00
N ALA A 43 9.34 -9.07 1.37
CA ALA A 43 7.93 -8.70 1.43
C ALA A 43 7.20 -9.57 2.45
#